data_AF-A0A537Q7U1-F1
#
_entry.id   AF-A0A537Q7U1-F1
#
_cell.length_a   1.000
_cell.length_b   1.000
_cell.length_c   1.000
_cell.angle_alpha   90.00
_cell.angle_beta   90.00
_cell.angle_gamma   90.00
#
_symmetry.space_group_name_H-M   'P 1'
#
loop_
_entity.id
_entity.type
_entity.pdbx_description
1 polymer ?
#
loop_
_entity_poly.entity_id
_entity_poly.type
_entity_poly.pdbx_seq_one_letter_code
_entity_poly.pdbx_strand_id
1 'polypeptide(L)'
;MSYLQVTDDERELTALICGELGAKLLLTDVAVAGEANVADDPCSAIPAKLPGVAKFGSRDVYMLMFWLPACGSIKTFSDAPEPRTPRDRVAQRLTREAAKEMYAHVIDFERTPALTLHRSHWHRPNRLAPGNLGRTTTFPGVQSAYSRAQRWLRKRGAKVDPFAHCAEVRDRRPQRLGPLWVWVQPHAMALVEQGTEIWPWNA
;
A
#
# COMPACT_ATOMS: atom_id res chain seq x y z
N MET A 1 9.63 2.03 5.68
CA MET A 1 9.06 2.38 7.01
C MET A 1 7.70 1.77 7.06
N SER A 2 7.41 1.06 8.13
CA SER A 2 6.24 0.21 8.20
C SER A 2 5.20 0.78 9.15
N TYR A 3 3.93 0.54 8.83
CA TYR A 3 2.78 0.99 9.59
C TYR A 3 1.89 -0.20 9.88
N LEU A 4 1.47 -0.35 11.13
CA LEU A 4 0.45 -1.32 11.49
C LEU A 4 -0.91 -0.60 11.49
N GLN A 5 -1.82 -1.09 10.67
CA GLN A 5 -3.13 -0.51 10.44
C GLN A 5 -4.17 -1.62 10.38
N VAL A 6 -5.31 -1.43 11.03
CA VAL A 6 -6.52 -2.24 10.77
C VAL A 6 -7.44 -1.49 9.83
N THR A 7 -8.53 -2.13 9.40
CA THR A 7 -9.47 -1.55 8.42
C THR A 7 -9.98 -0.16 8.83
N ASP A 8 -10.22 0.09 10.11
CA ASP A 8 -10.65 1.43 10.56
C ASP A 8 -9.55 2.48 10.42
N ASP A 9 -8.29 2.13 10.71
CA ASP A 9 -7.13 3.01 10.44
C ASP A 9 -6.94 3.26 8.94
N GLU A 10 -7.22 2.25 8.09
CA GLU A 10 -7.16 2.38 6.63
C GLU A 10 -8.24 3.34 6.11
N ARG A 11 -9.46 3.31 6.68
CA ARG A 11 -10.54 4.25 6.36
C ARG A 11 -10.17 5.68 6.73
N GLU A 12 -9.60 5.89 7.92
CA GLU A 12 -9.17 7.22 8.36
C GLU A 12 -8.03 7.78 7.50
N LEU A 13 -7.04 6.94 7.15
CA LEU A 13 -5.98 7.34 6.22
C LEU A 13 -6.54 7.63 4.82
N THR A 14 -7.52 6.85 4.37
CA THR A 14 -8.20 7.05 3.09
C THR A 14 -8.97 8.38 3.07
N ALA A 15 -9.67 8.70 4.16
CA ALA A 15 -10.35 9.99 4.31
C ALA A 15 -9.37 11.17 4.21
N LEU A 16 -8.18 11.06 4.84
CA LEU A 16 -7.12 12.06 4.67
C LEU A 16 -6.64 12.15 3.22
N ILE A 17 -6.24 11.02 2.62
CA ILE A 17 -5.61 10.99 1.30
C ILE A 17 -6.58 11.47 0.22
N CYS A 18 -7.83 11.03 0.25
CA CYS A 18 -8.83 11.42 -0.73
C CYS A 18 -9.46 12.79 -0.43
N GLY A 19 -9.80 13.07 0.82
CA GLY A 19 -10.49 14.30 1.23
C GLY A 19 -9.56 15.51 1.27
N GLU A 20 -8.41 15.40 1.92
CA GLU A 20 -7.50 16.55 2.12
C GLU A 20 -6.38 16.66 1.07
N LEU A 21 -5.91 15.52 0.54
CA LEU A 21 -4.83 15.52 -0.45
C LEU A 21 -5.35 15.46 -1.89
N GLY A 22 -6.66 15.35 -2.08
CA GLY A 22 -7.32 15.37 -3.39
C GLY A 22 -7.05 14.14 -4.24
N ALA A 23 -6.63 13.02 -3.64
CA ALA A 23 -6.41 11.79 -4.36
C ALA A 23 -7.74 11.06 -4.69
N LYS A 24 -7.70 10.16 -5.65
CA LYS A 24 -8.79 9.26 -6.02
C LYS A 24 -8.37 7.82 -5.77
N LEU A 25 -9.17 7.06 -5.01
CA LEU A 25 -8.93 5.64 -4.80
C LEU A 25 -9.27 4.88 -6.07
N LEU A 26 -8.31 4.13 -6.61
CA LEU A 26 -8.51 3.26 -7.76
C LEU A 26 -9.09 1.92 -7.30
N LEU A 27 -10.13 1.44 -7.98
CA LEU A 27 -10.77 0.15 -7.70
C LEU A 27 -10.10 -1.02 -8.43
N THR A 28 -9.35 -0.73 -9.49
CA THR A 28 -8.56 -1.68 -10.27
C THR A 28 -7.29 -1.01 -10.79
N ASP A 29 -6.30 -1.82 -11.11
CA ASP A 29 -5.11 -1.50 -11.88
C ASP A 29 -5.34 -1.44 -13.40
N VAL A 30 -6.59 -1.41 -13.87
CA VAL A 30 -6.95 -1.37 -15.29
C VAL A 30 -7.79 -0.13 -15.60
N ALA A 31 -7.43 0.59 -16.66
CA ALA A 31 -8.21 1.67 -17.23
C ALA A 31 -9.02 1.19 -18.44
N VAL A 32 -10.35 1.28 -18.37
CA VAL A 32 -11.25 0.87 -19.45
C VAL A 32 -11.61 2.10 -20.28
N ALA A 33 -11.51 2.01 -21.61
CA ALA A 33 -11.75 3.13 -22.53
C ALA A 33 -10.93 4.41 -22.23
N GLY A 34 -9.74 4.26 -21.61
CA GLY A 34 -8.88 5.38 -21.24
C GLY A 34 -9.25 6.05 -19.91
N GLU A 35 -10.27 5.56 -19.21
CA GLU A 35 -10.71 6.09 -17.93
C GLU A 35 -10.34 5.14 -16.78
N ALA A 36 -9.89 5.70 -15.66
CA ALA A 36 -9.71 4.91 -14.45
C ALA A 36 -11.03 4.66 -13.75
N ASN A 37 -11.17 3.44 -13.25
CA ASN A 37 -12.22 3.10 -12.33
C ASN A 37 -11.87 3.61 -10.92
N VAL A 38 -12.53 4.69 -10.50
CA VAL A 38 -12.33 5.35 -9.21
C VAL A 38 -13.52 5.10 -8.29
N ALA A 39 -13.26 5.03 -6.99
CA ALA A 39 -14.34 4.94 -6.00
C ALA A 39 -15.10 6.26 -5.89
N ASP A 40 -16.43 6.21 -5.97
CA ASP A 40 -17.31 7.35 -5.67
C ASP A 40 -17.23 7.72 -4.17
N ASP A 41 -17.32 6.71 -3.31
CA ASP A 41 -17.03 6.80 -1.88
C ASP A 41 -15.77 5.97 -1.55
N PRO A 42 -14.61 6.62 -1.37
CA PRO A 42 -13.36 5.92 -1.13
C PRO A 42 -13.32 5.20 0.22
N CYS A 43 -14.02 5.69 1.24
CA CYS A 43 -14.05 5.07 2.56
C CYS A 43 -14.89 3.79 2.54
N SER A 44 -16.03 3.80 1.85
CA SER A 44 -16.88 2.63 1.69
C SER A 44 -16.27 1.56 0.79
N ALA A 45 -15.40 1.95 -0.15
CA ALA A 45 -14.68 1.03 -1.03
C ALA A 45 -13.54 0.25 -0.34
N ILE A 46 -13.14 0.62 0.90
CA ILE A 46 -12.12 -0.12 1.64
C ILE A 46 -12.64 -1.51 2.03
N PRO A 47 -11.90 -2.60 1.69
CA PRO A 47 -12.31 -3.95 2.06
C PRO A 47 -12.53 -4.08 3.57
N ALA A 48 -13.67 -4.65 3.97
CA ALA A 48 -14.08 -4.74 5.37
C ALA A 48 -13.17 -5.60 6.27
N LYS A 49 -12.30 -6.43 5.67
CA LYS A 49 -11.37 -7.31 6.39
C LYS A 49 -9.94 -7.06 5.92
N LEU A 50 -9.02 -7.23 6.85
CA LEU A 50 -7.60 -7.37 6.52
C LEU A 50 -7.39 -8.68 5.74
N PRO A 51 -6.50 -8.66 4.74
CA PRO A 51 -6.18 -9.86 3.98
C PRO A 51 -5.43 -10.88 4.85
N GLY A 52 -5.52 -12.16 4.49
CA GLY A 52 -4.71 -13.22 5.10
C GLY A 52 -3.29 -13.27 4.53
N VAL A 53 -2.53 -14.31 4.85
CA VAL A 53 -1.27 -14.61 4.13
C VAL A 53 -1.57 -14.84 2.66
N ALA A 54 -0.78 -14.21 1.77
CA ALA A 54 -0.92 -14.39 0.33
C ALA A 54 -0.77 -15.86 -0.07
N LYS A 55 -1.79 -16.38 -0.73
CA LYS A 55 -1.82 -17.74 -1.31
C LYS A 55 -2.06 -17.62 -2.81
N PHE A 56 -1.53 -18.57 -3.57
CA PHE A 56 -1.82 -18.66 -5.00
C PHE A 56 -3.34 -18.73 -5.22
N GLY A 57 -3.86 -17.86 -6.10
CA GLY A 57 -5.29 -17.75 -6.39
C GLY A 57 -6.11 -16.93 -5.37
N SER A 58 -5.51 -16.36 -4.33
CA SER A 58 -6.22 -15.45 -3.42
C SER A 58 -6.72 -14.21 -4.16
N ARG A 59 -7.96 -13.79 -3.85
CA ARG A 59 -8.56 -12.54 -4.35
C ARG A 59 -8.54 -11.43 -3.31
N ASP A 60 -7.82 -11.65 -2.21
CA ASP A 60 -7.65 -10.65 -1.17
C ASP A 60 -6.94 -9.41 -1.72
N VAL A 61 -7.41 -8.23 -1.33
CA VAL A 61 -6.80 -6.96 -1.72
C VAL A 61 -5.66 -6.66 -0.76
N TYR A 62 -4.42 -6.74 -1.25
CA TYR A 62 -3.19 -6.46 -0.50
C TYR A 62 -2.69 -5.03 -0.66
N MET A 63 -3.17 -4.31 -1.66
CA MET A 63 -2.70 -2.97 -1.97
C MET A 63 -3.88 -2.06 -2.32
N LEU A 64 -3.90 -0.87 -1.72
CA LEU A 64 -4.77 0.24 -2.12
C LEU A 64 -3.95 1.23 -2.94
N MET A 65 -4.55 1.78 -3.99
CA MET A 65 -3.86 2.66 -4.93
C MET A 65 -4.59 3.99 -5.02
N PHE A 66 -3.88 5.08 -4.77
CA PHE A 66 -4.43 6.42 -4.73
C PHE A 66 -3.80 7.26 -5.83
N TRP A 67 -4.53 7.48 -6.92
CA TRP A 67 -4.11 8.38 -7.99
C TRP A 67 -4.23 9.84 -7.52
N LEU A 68 -3.27 10.70 -7.91
CA LEU A 68 -3.24 12.12 -7.61
C LEU A 68 -3.46 12.94 -8.89
N PRO A 69 -4.71 13.27 -9.26
CA PRO A 69 -5.03 13.93 -10.54
C PRO A 69 -4.35 15.28 -10.72
N ALA A 70 -4.21 16.05 -9.63
CA ALA A 70 -3.53 17.35 -9.64
C ALA A 70 -2.03 17.26 -9.99
N CYS A 71 -1.44 16.06 -9.94
CA CYS A 71 -0.03 15.83 -10.25
C CYS A 71 0.21 15.28 -11.66
N GLY A 72 -0.86 14.88 -12.37
CA GLY A 72 -0.78 14.31 -13.72
C GLY A 72 -1.84 13.25 -13.99
N SER A 73 -1.99 12.91 -15.26
CA SER A 73 -2.94 11.90 -15.72
C SER A 73 -2.44 10.48 -15.47
N ILE A 74 -3.38 9.54 -15.56
CA ILE A 74 -3.07 8.11 -15.58
C ILE A 74 -2.40 7.77 -16.89
N LYS A 75 -1.39 6.91 -16.79
CA LYS A 75 -0.67 6.32 -17.93
C LYS A 75 -0.89 4.83 -17.90
N THR A 76 -1.21 4.27 -19.04
CA THR A 76 -1.33 2.83 -19.24
C THR A 76 -0.11 2.31 -19.99
N PHE A 77 0.00 0.99 -20.10
CA PHE A 77 1.04 0.38 -20.92
C PHE A 77 0.85 0.58 -22.44
N SER A 78 -0.32 1.04 -22.92
CA SER A 78 -0.45 1.48 -24.32
C SER A 78 0.49 2.63 -24.65
N ASP A 79 0.70 3.52 -23.68
CA ASP A 79 1.51 4.73 -23.84
C ASP A 79 2.98 4.49 -23.43
N ALA A 80 3.37 3.24 -23.16
CA ALA A 80 4.71 2.92 -22.64
C ALA A 80 5.80 3.16 -23.67
N PRO A 81 6.91 3.84 -23.31
CA PRO A 81 8.08 3.88 -24.17
C PRO A 81 8.62 2.45 -24.36
N GLU A 82 9.32 2.22 -25.46
CA GLU A 82 9.94 0.92 -25.71
C GLU A 82 10.94 0.56 -24.60
N PRO A 83 11.01 -0.74 -24.20
CA PRO A 83 11.90 -1.19 -23.15
C PRO A 83 13.36 -1.02 -23.55
N ARG A 84 14.13 -0.31 -22.72
CA ARG A 84 15.51 0.06 -23.00
C ARG A 84 16.52 -1.00 -22.55
N THR A 85 16.21 -1.72 -21.46
CA THR A 85 17.11 -2.74 -20.90
C THR A 85 16.58 -4.17 -21.09
N PRO A 86 17.44 -5.21 -21.02
CA PRO A 86 16.98 -6.61 -21.03
C PRO A 86 16.00 -6.91 -19.90
N ARG A 87 16.19 -6.31 -18.71
CA ARG A 87 15.27 -6.44 -17.58
C ARG A 87 13.89 -5.89 -17.92
N ASP A 88 13.82 -4.72 -18.54
CA ASP A 88 12.55 -4.09 -18.95
C ASP A 88 11.83 -4.96 -19.98
N ARG A 89 12.56 -5.56 -20.92
CA ARG A 89 11.99 -6.47 -21.92
C ARG A 89 11.38 -7.72 -21.28
N VAL A 90 12.06 -8.32 -20.31
CA VAL A 90 11.55 -9.48 -19.56
C VAL A 90 10.33 -9.08 -18.74
N ALA A 91 10.40 -7.98 -17.99
CA ALA A 91 9.26 -7.47 -17.22
C ALA A 91 8.05 -7.20 -18.12
N GLN A 92 8.25 -6.51 -19.23
CA GLN A 92 7.20 -6.23 -20.21
C GLN A 92 6.58 -7.52 -20.76
N ARG A 93 7.40 -8.51 -21.11
CA ARG A 93 6.94 -9.81 -21.61
C ARG A 93 6.07 -10.53 -20.58
N LEU A 94 6.53 -10.63 -19.33
CA LEU A 94 5.78 -11.28 -18.26
C LEU A 94 4.45 -10.55 -17.98
N THR A 95 4.45 -9.22 -17.99
CA THR A 95 3.21 -8.44 -17.83
C THR A 95 2.25 -8.65 -19.01
N ARG A 96 2.74 -8.71 -20.25
CA ARG A 96 1.93 -9.03 -21.43
C ARG A 96 1.32 -10.43 -21.34
N GLU A 97 2.10 -11.42 -20.95
CA GLU A 97 1.64 -12.81 -20.79
C GLU A 97 0.57 -12.92 -19.68
N ALA A 98 0.75 -12.19 -18.57
CA ALA A 98 -0.20 -12.19 -17.45
C ALA A 98 -1.50 -11.44 -17.78
N ALA A 99 -1.40 -10.23 -18.36
CA ALA A 99 -2.54 -9.36 -18.63
C ALA A 99 -3.29 -9.70 -19.93
N LYS A 100 -2.65 -10.45 -20.85
CA LYS A 100 -3.22 -10.85 -22.15
C LYS A 100 -3.77 -9.63 -22.91
N GLU A 101 -5.03 -9.71 -23.36
CA GLU A 101 -5.72 -8.64 -24.10
C GLU A 101 -5.86 -7.34 -23.30
N MET A 102 -5.81 -7.42 -21.96
CA MET A 102 -5.90 -6.25 -21.08
C MET A 102 -4.58 -5.49 -20.97
N TYR A 103 -3.48 -5.99 -21.53
CA TYR A 103 -2.15 -5.39 -21.34
C TYR A 103 -2.12 -3.89 -21.65
N ALA A 104 -2.71 -3.46 -22.77
CA ALA A 104 -2.73 -2.05 -23.17
C ALA A 104 -3.50 -1.15 -22.17
N HIS A 105 -4.41 -1.74 -21.40
CA HIS A 105 -5.29 -1.08 -20.44
C HIS A 105 -4.75 -1.07 -19.01
N VAL A 106 -3.74 -1.90 -18.71
CA VAL A 106 -3.13 -1.94 -17.38
C VAL A 106 -2.43 -0.60 -17.10
N ILE A 107 -2.71 -0.04 -15.93
CA ILE A 107 -2.13 1.20 -15.42
C ILE A 107 -0.64 0.98 -15.13
N ASP A 108 0.17 1.85 -15.70
CA ASP A 108 1.60 1.91 -15.42
C ASP A 108 1.82 2.82 -14.21
N PHE A 109 1.99 2.20 -13.04
CA PHE A 109 2.20 2.91 -11.77
C PHE A 109 3.57 3.59 -11.66
N GLU A 110 4.55 3.22 -12.49
CA GLU A 110 5.84 3.94 -12.54
C GLU A 110 5.69 5.31 -13.21
N ARG A 111 4.70 5.43 -14.11
CA ARG A 111 4.41 6.66 -14.87
C ARG A 111 3.11 7.35 -14.50
N THR A 112 2.35 6.79 -13.57
CA THR A 112 1.14 7.40 -13.01
C THR A 112 1.45 8.03 -11.65
N PRO A 113 1.09 9.29 -11.38
CA PRO A 113 1.33 9.91 -10.09
C PRO A 113 0.40 9.31 -9.03
N ALA A 114 0.94 8.40 -8.21
CA ALA A 114 0.15 7.68 -7.22
C ALA A 114 0.86 7.52 -5.87
N LEU A 115 0.05 7.36 -4.82
CA LEU A 115 0.45 6.73 -3.57
C LEU A 115 -0.06 5.29 -3.57
N THR A 116 0.70 4.39 -2.96
CA THR A 116 0.27 3.00 -2.74
C THR A 116 0.28 2.70 -1.25
N LEU A 117 -0.73 1.99 -0.77
CA LEU A 117 -0.72 1.43 0.58
C LEU A 117 -0.73 -0.07 0.47
N HIS A 118 0.43 -0.70 0.73
CA HIS A 118 0.44 -2.12 1.05
C HIS A 118 -0.20 -2.28 2.41
N ARG A 119 -1.31 -3.02 2.44
CA ARG A 119 -2.14 -3.20 3.63
C ARG A 119 -1.43 -4.07 4.66
N SER A 120 -1.72 -3.83 5.93
CA SER A 120 -1.36 -4.81 6.96
C SER A 120 -2.16 -6.10 6.72
N HIS A 121 -1.65 -7.23 7.18
CA HIS A 121 -2.31 -8.51 6.94
C HIS A 121 -2.16 -9.48 8.11
N TRP A 122 -3.03 -10.48 8.18
CA TRP A 122 -2.88 -11.56 9.15
C TRP A 122 -1.74 -12.48 8.72
N HIS A 123 -0.62 -12.43 9.44
CA HIS A 123 0.49 -13.36 9.24
C HIS A 123 0.14 -14.75 9.78
N ARG A 124 -0.46 -14.78 10.97
CA ARG A 124 -0.95 -15.97 11.69
C ARG A 124 -2.15 -15.56 12.57
N PRO A 125 -2.90 -16.52 13.15
CA PRO A 125 -3.89 -16.19 14.18
C PRO A 125 -3.26 -15.30 15.27
N ASN A 126 -3.92 -14.21 15.62
CA ASN A 126 -3.45 -13.20 16.59
C ASN A 126 -2.10 -12.55 16.26
N ARG A 127 -1.66 -12.57 15.00
CA ARG A 127 -0.42 -11.90 14.58
C ARG A 127 -0.61 -11.10 13.30
N LEU A 128 -0.42 -9.79 13.42
CA LEU A 128 -0.51 -8.86 12.31
C LEU A 128 0.87 -8.53 11.76
N ALA A 129 0.92 -8.46 10.45
CA ALA A 129 2.08 -8.11 9.66
C ALA A 129 1.91 -6.65 9.21
N PRO A 130 2.84 -5.74 9.53
CA PRO A 130 2.77 -4.34 9.11
C PRO A 130 2.73 -4.20 7.58
N GLY A 131 2.05 -3.15 7.13
CA GLY A 131 2.05 -2.67 5.76
C GLY A 131 3.03 -1.50 5.55
N ASN A 132 2.98 -0.90 4.36
CA ASN A 132 3.80 0.26 4.02
C ASN A 132 3.12 1.21 3.04
N LEU A 133 3.33 2.51 3.28
CA LEU A 133 3.00 3.55 2.31
C LEU A 133 4.14 3.68 1.31
N GLY A 134 3.83 3.53 0.03
CA GLY A 134 4.69 3.76 -1.12
C GLY A 134 4.23 4.97 -1.95
N ARG A 135 5.02 5.29 -2.96
CA ARG A 135 4.75 6.40 -3.89
C ARG A 135 5.50 6.21 -5.20
N THR A 136 4.97 6.83 -6.25
CA THR A 136 5.74 7.09 -7.47
C THR A 136 6.70 8.26 -7.23
N THR A 137 7.99 8.08 -7.51
CA THR A 137 9.04 9.07 -7.17
C THR A 137 9.25 10.17 -8.21
N THR A 138 8.69 10.00 -9.40
CA THR A 138 8.97 10.86 -10.56
C THR A 138 8.22 12.21 -10.53
N PHE A 139 7.21 12.35 -9.66
CA PHE A 139 6.30 13.50 -9.67
C PHE A 139 6.45 14.36 -8.40
N PRO A 140 6.86 15.65 -8.51
CA PRO A 140 7.10 16.50 -7.34
C PRO A 140 5.90 16.62 -6.38
N GLY A 141 4.68 16.74 -6.92
CA GLY A 141 3.46 16.83 -6.10
C GLY A 141 3.17 15.56 -5.29
N VAL A 142 3.56 14.39 -5.80
CA VAL A 142 3.42 13.10 -5.12
C VAL A 142 4.31 13.03 -3.88
N GLN A 143 5.55 13.54 -3.95
CA GLN A 143 6.44 13.59 -2.79
C GLN A 143 5.85 14.45 -1.65
N SER A 144 5.21 15.56 -1.98
CA SER A 144 4.55 16.43 -0.99
C SER A 144 3.36 15.71 -0.33
N ALA A 145 2.46 15.11 -1.13
CA ALA A 145 1.33 14.33 -0.63
C ALA A 145 1.78 13.16 0.25
N TYR A 146 2.77 12.40 -0.20
CA TYR A 146 3.37 11.32 0.57
C TYR A 146 3.92 11.81 1.92
N SER A 147 4.70 12.90 1.91
CA SER A 147 5.30 13.45 3.14
C SER A 147 4.23 13.94 4.13
N ARG A 148 3.13 14.52 3.63
CA ARG A 148 1.96 14.89 4.44
C ARG A 148 1.30 13.66 5.07
N ALA A 149 1.01 12.62 4.28
CA ALA A 149 0.42 11.38 4.77
C ALA A 149 1.33 10.69 5.80
N GLN A 150 2.65 10.62 5.55
CA GLN A 150 3.61 10.07 6.52
C GLN A 150 3.63 10.87 7.84
N ARG A 151 3.64 12.21 7.78
CA ARG A 151 3.60 13.04 8.98
C ARG A 151 2.32 12.81 9.77
N TRP A 152 1.19 12.68 9.09
CA TRP A 152 -0.09 12.37 9.72
C TRP A 152 -0.05 11.01 10.44
N LEU A 153 0.43 9.96 9.76
CA LEU A 153 0.56 8.61 10.33
C LEU A 153 1.48 8.59 11.57
N ARG A 154 2.56 9.36 11.55
CA ARG A 154 3.48 9.47 12.70
C ARG A 154 2.92 10.32 13.83
N LYS A 155 2.12 11.35 13.53
CA LYS A 155 1.50 12.21 14.55
C LYS A 155 0.49 11.42 15.40
N ARG A 156 -0.20 10.46 14.79
CA ARG A 156 -1.25 9.68 15.43
C ARG A 156 -0.78 8.33 15.98
N GLY A 157 0.13 7.67 15.27
CA GLY A 157 0.59 6.36 15.65
C GLY A 157 1.63 6.38 16.76
N ALA A 158 1.69 5.29 17.53
CA ALA A 158 2.79 5.06 18.46
C ALA A 158 3.92 4.32 17.75
N LYS A 159 5.16 4.71 18.03
CA LYS A 159 6.34 4.03 17.49
C LYS A 159 6.73 2.89 18.43
N VAL A 160 6.63 1.65 17.96
CA VAL A 160 6.87 0.45 18.78
C VAL A 160 7.91 -0.48 18.19
N ASP A 161 8.52 -1.26 19.07
CA ASP A 161 9.47 -2.30 18.75
C ASP A 161 8.71 -3.61 18.48
N PRO A 162 8.55 -4.03 17.22
CA PRO A 162 7.72 -5.21 16.92
C PRO A 162 8.28 -6.50 17.53
N PHE A 163 9.58 -6.58 17.85
CA PHE A 163 10.19 -7.74 18.49
C PHE A 163 9.78 -7.89 19.96
N ALA A 164 9.49 -6.79 20.65
CA ALA A 164 8.94 -6.85 22.00
C ALA A 164 7.50 -7.42 22.00
N HIS A 165 6.77 -7.20 20.90
CA HIS A 165 5.38 -7.59 20.69
C HIS A 165 5.22 -8.92 19.91
N CYS A 166 6.26 -9.74 19.75
CA CYS A 166 6.14 -11.07 19.16
C CYS A 166 7.04 -12.07 19.87
N ALA A 167 6.46 -13.01 20.60
CA ALA A 167 7.19 -13.93 21.46
C ALA A 167 8.18 -14.82 20.68
N GLU A 168 7.76 -15.29 19.50
CA GLU A 168 8.54 -16.23 18.66
C GLU A 168 9.90 -15.70 18.23
N VAL A 169 10.04 -14.37 18.12
CA VAL A 169 11.21 -13.73 17.52
C VAL A 169 11.85 -12.72 18.46
N ARG A 170 11.38 -12.65 19.71
CA ARG A 170 11.91 -11.76 20.75
C ARG A 170 13.42 -11.92 20.94
N ASP A 171 13.90 -13.16 20.97
CA ASP A 171 15.31 -13.48 21.16
C ASP A 171 16.16 -13.22 19.90
N ARG A 172 15.52 -12.95 18.76
CA ARG A 172 16.17 -12.63 17.46
C ARG A 172 16.20 -11.13 17.18
N ARG A 173 15.88 -10.31 18.19
CA ARG A 173 15.83 -8.86 18.07
C ARG A 173 17.20 -8.28 17.65
N PRO A 174 17.26 -7.53 16.54
CA PRO A 174 18.49 -6.85 16.13
C PRO A 174 18.93 -5.80 17.15
N GLN A 175 20.25 -5.59 17.27
CA GLN A 175 20.82 -4.54 18.14
C GLN A 175 20.36 -3.14 17.73
N ARG A 176 20.13 -2.91 16.43
CA ARG A 176 19.64 -1.64 15.86
C ARG A 176 18.42 -1.92 15.01
N LEU A 177 17.27 -1.36 15.41
CA LEU A 177 16.00 -1.59 14.72
C LEU A 177 15.89 -0.80 13.41
N GLY A 178 16.39 0.44 13.33
CA GLY A 178 16.40 1.22 12.09
C GLY A 178 15.04 1.23 11.35
N PRO A 179 14.92 0.65 10.14
CA PRO A 179 13.67 0.60 9.38
C PRO A 179 12.62 -0.37 9.98
N LEU A 180 13.01 -1.24 10.91
CA LEU A 180 12.15 -2.24 11.56
C LEU A 180 11.26 -1.65 12.66
N TRP A 181 11.42 -0.37 13.00
CA TRP A 181 10.45 0.32 13.84
C TRP A 181 9.10 0.39 13.14
N VAL A 182 8.04 0.02 13.87
CA VAL A 182 6.67 0.04 13.35
C VAL A 182 5.91 1.20 13.98
N TRP A 183 5.19 1.96 13.15
CA TRP A 183 4.23 2.95 13.62
C TRP A 183 2.84 2.32 13.68
N VAL A 184 2.37 2.03 14.87
CA VAL A 184 1.07 1.39 15.10
C VAL A 184 -0.01 2.46 15.24
N GLN A 185 -1.01 2.41 14.37
CA GLN A 185 -2.13 3.35 14.40
C GLN A 185 -3.13 3.03 15.53
N PRO A 186 -3.99 3.97 15.94
CA PRO A 186 -4.78 3.84 17.16
C PRO A 186 -5.66 2.58 17.26
N HIS A 187 -6.37 2.21 16.18
CA HIS A 187 -7.24 1.01 16.23
C HIS A 187 -6.42 -0.27 16.23
N ALA A 188 -5.33 -0.32 15.46
CA ALA A 188 -4.36 -1.41 15.53
C ALA A 188 -3.72 -1.52 16.93
N MET A 189 -3.46 -0.40 17.60
CA MET A 189 -2.88 -0.40 18.95
C MET A 189 -3.82 -1.05 19.96
N ALA A 190 -5.12 -0.75 19.88
CA ALA A 190 -6.11 -1.37 20.75
C ALA A 190 -6.08 -2.91 20.64
N LEU A 191 -5.88 -3.46 19.44
CA LEU A 191 -5.72 -4.91 19.25
C LEU A 191 -4.40 -5.45 19.84
N VAL A 192 -3.31 -4.68 19.73
CA VAL A 192 -2.01 -5.05 20.31
C VAL A 192 -2.08 -5.09 21.83
N GLU A 193 -2.74 -4.11 22.44
CA GLU A 193 -2.99 -4.06 23.89
C GLU A 193 -3.88 -5.22 24.37
N GLN A 194 -4.76 -5.73 23.51
CA GLN A 194 -5.57 -6.93 23.76
C GLN A 194 -4.81 -8.25 23.51
N GLY A 195 -3.54 -8.21 23.12
CA GLY A 195 -2.69 -9.38 22.95
C GLY A 195 -2.41 -9.79 21.51
N THR A 196 -2.77 -8.98 20.52
CA THR A 196 -2.35 -9.22 19.13
C THR A 196 -0.85 -8.95 18.95
N GLU A 197 -0.12 -9.92 18.41
CA GLU A 197 1.30 -9.80 18.15
C GLU A 197 1.60 -9.00 16.86
N ILE A 198 2.79 -8.41 16.80
CA ILE A 198 3.29 -7.68 15.63
C ILE A 198 4.43 -8.48 14.98
N TRP A 199 4.23 -8.95 13.76
CA TRP A 199 5.28 -9.64 13.00
C TRP A 199 6.35 -8.64 12.53
N PRO A 200 7.62 -8.80 12.92
CA PRO A 200 8.65 -7.76 12.71
C PRO A 200 9.34 -7.83 11.35
N TRP A 201 9.10 -8.87 10.53
CA TRP A 201 9.93 -9.18 9.36
C TRP A 201 9.33 -8.76 8.01
N ASN A 202 8.39 -7.81 7.99
CA ASN A 202 7.83 -7.23 6.76
C ASN A 202 8.57 -5.97 6.30
N ALA A 203 9.89 -6.05 6.15
CA ALA A 203 10.73 -4.93 5.72
C ALA A 203 11.20 -5.10 4.27
#